data_AF-A0A7K9CFT3-F1
#
_entry.id   AF-A0A7K9CFT3-F1
#
_cell.length_a   1.000
_cell.length_b   1.000
_cell.length_c   1.000
_cell.angle_alpha   90.00
_cell.angle_beta   90.00
_cell.angle_gamma   90.00
#
_symmetry.space_group_name_H-M   'P 1'
#
loop_
_entity.id
_entity.type
_entity.pdbx_description
1 polymer ?
#
loop_
_entity_poly.entity_id
_entity_poly.type
_entity_poly.pdbx_seq_one_letter_code
_entity_poly.pdbx_strand_id
1 'polypeptide(L)'
;SAVGLGSWCFHMTLKYEMQLLDELPMIYSCCVFVYCLYECFKYKNTVNYPLLFLLITYSFVVSIVYLNLKEPVFHQIMYGTLVSIIVLRSVYIVLWVYPWLRGLGYTSLTVFLMGFFLWNVDNIFCDKLRALREKMPPVVGAVTQFHAWWHILTGLGSYLHILL
;
A
#
# COMPACT_ATOMS: atom_id res chain seq x y z
N SER A 1 1.81 -8.54 10.00
CA SER A 1 1.10 -8.03 8.81
C SER A 1 1.11 -9.12 7.75
N ALA A 2 -0.04 -9.50 7.18
CA ALA A 2 -0.11 -10.51 6.11
C ALA A 2 0.62 -10.05 4.84
N VAL A 3 0.46 -8.78 4.46
CA VAL A 3 1.20 -8.14 3.35
C VAL A 3 2.71 -8.29 3.55
N GLY A 4 3.23 -7.99 4.74
CA GLY A 4 4.66 -8.10 5.01
C GLY A 4 5.21 -9.52 4.90
N LEU A 5 4.45 -10.53 5.32
CA LEU A 5 4.83 -11.93 5.16
C LEU A 5 4.78 -12.38 3.69
N GLY A 6 3.73 -11.97 2.96
CA GLY A 6 3.59 -12.23 1.53
C GLY A 6 4.75 -11.64 0.73
N SER A 7 5.03 -10.36 0.95
CA SER A 7 6.17 -9.65 0.36
C SER A 7 7.49 -10.35 0.65
N TRP A 8 7.70 -10.75 1.90
CA TRP A 8 8.92 -11.46 2.27
C TRP A 8 9.08 -12.79 1.51
N CYS A 9 8.03 -13.60 1.44
CA CYS A 9 8.01 -14.85 0.69
C CYS A 9 8.21 -14.63 -0.82
N PHE A 10 7.60 -13.58 -1.40
CA PHE A 10 7.75 -13.24 -2.80
C PHE A 10 9.19 -12.84 -3.11
N HIS A 11 9.78 -11.90 -2.38
CA HIS A 11 11.15 -11.45 -2.66
C HIS A 11 12.23 -12.51 -2.39
N MET A 12 11.95 -13.52 -1.56
CA MET A 12 12.84 -14.67 -1.42
C MET A 12 12.78 -15.65 -2.60
N THR A 13 11.63 -15.78 -3.26
CA THR A 13 11.37 -16.91 -4.17
C THR A 13 11.13 -16.49 -5.61
N LEU A 14 10.64 -15.28 -5.84
CA LEU A 14 10.20 -14.72 -7.12
C LEU A 14 9.20 -15.61 -7.88
N LYS A 15 8.41 -16.39 -7.13
CA LYS A 15 7.37 -17.27 -7.69
C LYS A 15 6.03 -16.55 -7.77
N TYR A 16 5.28 -16.84 -8.84
CA TYR A 16 3.97 -16.26 -9.07
C TYR A 16 2.99 -16.51 -7.92
N GLU A 17 3.01 -17.71 -7.32
CA GLU A 17 2.17 -18.05 -6.18
C GLU A 17 2.44 -17.16 -4.97
N MET A 18 3.72 -16.79 -4.76
CA MET A 18 4.12 -15.89 -3.67
C MET A 18 3.85 -14.43 -4.03
N GLN A 19 3.89 -14.06 -5.32
CA GLN A 19 3.46 -12.74 -5.79
C GLN A 19 1.99 -12.48 -5.44
N LEU A 20 1.12 -13.47 -5.65
CA LEU A 20 -0.29 -13.39 -5.25
C LEU A 20 -0.44 -13.20 -3.73
N LEU A 21 0.42 -13.86 -2.95
CA LEU A 21 0.43 -13.74 -1.49
C LEU A 21 0.93 -12.36 -1.02
N ASP A 22 1.70 -11.63 -1.82
CA ASP A 22 2.09 -10.25 -1.54
C ASP A 22 0.97 -9.27 -1.94
N GLU A 23 0.54 -9.33 -3.20
CA GLU A 23 -0.28 -8.30 -3.84
C GLU A 23 -1.76 -8.36 -3.45
N LEU A 24 -2.37 -9.55 -3.33
CA LEU A 24 -3.80 -9.67 -3.00
C LEU A 24 -4.10 -9.20 -1.56
N PRO A 25 -3.29 -9.54 -0.54
CA PRO A 25 -3.49 -9.00 0.80
C PRO A 25 -3.40 -7.47 0.88
N MET A 26 -2.71 -6.79 -0.05
CA MET A 26 -2.72 -5.32 -0.10
C MET A 26 -4.12 -4.78 -0.37
N ILE A 27 -4.83 -5.36 -1.34
CA ILE A 27 -6.22 -5.00 -1.67
C ILE A 27 -7.13 -5.25 -0.47
N TYR A 28 -7.03 -6.42 0.16
CA TYR A 28 -7.87 -6.81 1.29
C TYR A 28 -7.64 -5.89 2.50
N SER A 29 -6.37 -5.56 2.78
CA SER A 29 -6.02 -4.65 3.87
C SER A 29 -6.57 -3.25 3.63
N CYS A 30 -6.47 -2.75 2.40
CA CYS A 30 -7.05 -1.45 2.04
C CYS A 30 -8.58 -1.45 2.13
N CYS A 31 -9.28 -2.52 1.74
CA CYS A 31 -10.72 -2.63 1.97
C CYS A 31 -11.06 -2.51 3.46
N VAL A 32 -10.32 -3.20 4.33
CA VAL A 32 -10.51 -3.09 5.79
C VAL A 32 -10.26 -1.65 6.27
N PHE A 33 -9.21 -0.99 5.81
CA PHE A 33 -8.94 0.41 6.18
C PHE A 33 -10.03 1.37 5.71
N VAL A 34 -10.54 1.21 4.49
CA VAL A 34 -11.69 1.99 4.01
C VAL A 34 -12.90 1.78 4.92
N TYR A 35 -13.22 0.54 5.27
CA TYR A 35 -14.33 0.25 6.19
C TYR A 35 -14.14 0.94 7.55
N CYS A 36 -12.97 0.80 8.16
CA CYS A 36 -12.64 1.43 9.45
C CYS A 36 -12.77 2.96 9.40
N LEU A 37 -12.27 3.61 8.34
CA LEU A 37 -12.32 5.08 8.21
C LEU A 37 -13.74 5.63 8.01
N TYR A 38 -14.62 4.88 7.35
CA TYR A 38 -16.00 5.30 7.16
C TYR A 38 -16.88 5.02 8.39
N GLU A 39 -16.53 4.00 9.17
CA GLU A 39 -17.26 3.62 10.38
C GLU A 39 -16.73 4.26 11.67
N CYS A 40 -15.58 4.95 11.65
CA CYS A 40 -14.96 5.54 12.85
C CYS A 40 -15.83 6.56 13.62
N PHE A 41 -16.83 7.15 12.95
CA PHE A 41 -17.79 8.10 13.56
C PHE A 41 -19.19 7.51 13.81
N LYS A 42 -19.38 6.21 13.58
CA LYS A 42 -20.66 5.53 13.80
C LYS A 42 -20.79 5.06 15.25
N TYR A 43 -22.02 4.72 15.65
CA TYR A 43 -22.30 4.24 16.99
C TYR A 43 -21.63 2.88 17.23
N LYS A 44 -21.23 2.60 18.48
CA LYS A 44 -20.60 1.32 18.81
C LYS A 44 -21.57 0.16 18.53
N ASN A 45 -21.04 -0.97 18.08
CA ASN A 45 -21.80 -2.20 17.78
C ASN A 45 -22.82 -2.08 16.63
N THR A 46 -22.68 -1.10 15.74
CA THR A 46 -23.40 -1.08 14.45
C THR A 46 -22.52 -1.59 13.33
N VAL A 47 -23.11 -2.31 12.37
CA VAL A 47 -22.41 -2.82 11.18
C VAL A 47 -23.04 -2.22 9.94
N ASN A 48 -22.21 -1.60 9.09
CA ASN A 48 -22.65 -1.06 7.80
C ASN A 48 -22.57 -2.14 6.73
N TYR A 49 -23.61 -2.98 6.69
CA TYR A 49 -23.72 -4.07 5.71
C TYR A 49 -23.57 -3.62 4.26
N PRO A 50 -24.18 -2.50 3.78
CA PRO A 50 -23.98 -2.04 2.41
C PRO A 50 -22.51 -1.80 2.05
N LEU A 51 -21.76 -1.10 2.91
CA LEU A 51 -20.34 -0.85 2.69
C LEU A 51 -19.51 -2.14 2.77
N LEU A 52 -19.83 -3.01 3.74
CA LEU A 52 -19.17 -4.30 3.90
C LEU A 52 -19.32 -5.16 2.64
N PHE A 53 -20.54 -5.32 2.13
CA PHE A 53 -20.80 -6.09 0.91
C PHE A 53 -20.12 -5.48 -0.30
N LEU A 54 -20.15 -4.15 -0.45
CA LEU A 54 -19.46 -3.45 -1.52
C LEU A 54 -17.95 -3.78 -1.55
N LEU A 55 -17.28 -3.70 -0.40
CA LEU A 55 -15.84 -3.92 -0.28
C LEU A 55 -15.46 -5.40 -0.47
N ILE A 56 -16.30 -6.32 0.01
CA ILE A 56 -16.12 -7.76 -0.25
C ILE A 56 -16.25 -8.03 -1.75
N THR A 57 -17.33 -7.56 -2.39
CA THR A 57 -17.52 -7.72 -3.83
C THR A 57 -16.38 -7.10 -4.63
N TYR A 58 -15.92 -5.90 -4.26
CA TYR A 58 -14.77 -5.26 -4.88
C TYR A 58 -13.53 -6.15 -4.81
N SER A 59 -13.16 -6.60 -3.61
CA SER A 59 -11.97 -7.44 -3.41
C SER A 59 -12.04 -8.75 -4.18
N PHE A 60 -13.22 -9.39 -4.20
CA PHE A 60 -13.44 -10.64 -4.91
C PHE A 60 -13.32 -10.48 -6.44
N VAL A 61 -13.94 -9.44 -6.99
CA VAL A 61 -13.87 -9.13 -8.43
C VAL A 61 -12.43 -8.82 -8.84
N VAL A 62 -11.73 -7.98 -8.08
CA VAL A 62 -10.31 -7.66 -8.34
C VAL A 62 -9.47 -8.92 -8.35
N SER A 63 -9.63 -9.81 -7.36
CA SER A 63 -8.88 -11.06 -7.28
C SER A 63 -9.14 -11.99 -8.47
N ILE A 64 -10.41 -12.18 -8.87
CA ILE A 64 -10.74 -13.01 -10.04
C ILE A 64 -10.14 -12.43 -11.30
N VAL A 65 -10.35 -11.14 -11.55
CA VAL A 65 -9.84 -10.48 -12.77
C VAL A 65 -8.33 -10.55 -12.80
N TYR A 66 -7.66 -10.32 -11.66
CA TYR A 66 -6.20 -10.35 -11.57
C TYR A 66 -5.62 -11.74 -11.85
N LEU A 67 -6.25 -12.81 -11.32
CA LEU A 67 -5.83 -14.19 -11.58
C LEU A 67 -5.95 -14.60 -13.06
N ASN A 68 -6.91 -14.01 -13.79
CA ASN A 68 -7.12 -14.29 -15.21
C ASN A 68 -6.24 -13.43 -16.13
N LEU A 69 -6.15 -12.12 -15.87
CA LEU A 69 -5.38 -11.19 -16.70
C LEU A 69 -3.87 -11.28 -16.45
N LYS A 70 -3.44 -11.49 -15.20
CA LYS A 70 -2.03 -11.54 -14.77
C LYS A 70 -1.21 -10.28 -15.12
N GLU A 71 -1.89 -9.15 -15.31
CA GLU A 71 -1.28 -7.87 -15.64
C GLU A 71 -1.04 -7.03 -14.38
N PRO A 72 0.22 -6.76 -13.97
CA PRO A 72 0.53 -6.07 -12.71
C PRO A 72 0.01 -4.62 -12.68
N VAL A 73 -0.13 -3.99 -13.85
CA VAL A 73 -0.69 -2.63 -13.96
C VAL A 73 -2.16 -2.59 -13.52
N PHE A 74 -2.93 -3.67 -13.77
CA PHE A 74 -4.31 -3.75 -13.30
C PHE A 74 -4.38 -3.70 -11.77
N HIS A 75 -3.53 -4.49 -11.08
CA HIS A 75 -3.43 -4.46 -9.63
C HIS A 75 -3.08 -3.07 -9.11
N GLN A 76 -2.07 -2.42 -9.71
CA GLN A 76 -1.63 -1.08 -9.31
C GLN A 76 -2.74 -0.04 -9.39
N ILE A 77 -3.56 -0.06 -10.45
CA ILE A 77 -4.69 0.86 -10.62
C ILE A 77 -5.78 0.59 -9.56
N MET A 78 -6.12 -0.68 -9.33
CA MET A 78 -7.13 -1.06 -8.33
C MET A 78 -6.69 -0.67 -6.92
N TYR A 79 -5.45 -1.03 -6.55
CA TYR A 79 -4.85 -0.65 -5.28
C TYR A 79 -4.77 0.86 -5.10
N GLY A 80 -4.29 1.58 -6.12
CA GLY A 80 -4.19 3.05 -6.11
C GLY A 80 -5.55 3.74 -5.95
N THR A 81 -6.63 3.15 -6.48
CA THR A 81 -8.00 3.64 -6.28
C THR A 81 -8.41 3.56 -4.81
N LEU A 82 -8.19 2.41 -4.14
CA LEU A 82 -8.48 2.26 -2.72
C LEU A 82 -7.64 3.21 -1.85
N VAL A 83 -6.34 3.32 -2.14
CA VAL A 83 -5.44 4.27 -1.45
C VAL A 83 -5.92 5.70 -1.62
N SER A 84 -6.38 6.09 -2.81
CA SER A 84 -6.92 7.44 -3.05
C SER A 84 -8.16 7.71 -2.20
N ILE A 85 -9.07 6.75 -2.08
CA ILE A 85 -10.25 6.85 -1.20
C ILE A 85 -9.82 7.03 0.26
N ILE A 86 -8.87 6.22 0.73
CA ILE A 86 -8.30 6.31 2.09
C ILE A 86 -7.71 7.71 2.33
N VAL A 87 -6.89 8.21 1.41
CA VAL A 87 -6.24 9.52 1.53
C VAL A 87 -7.27 10.65 1.57
N LEU A 88 -8.23 10.67 0.64
CA LEU A 88 -9.28 11.69 0.60
C LEU A 88 -10.08 11.72 1.91
N ARG A 89 -10.44 10.54 2.42
CA ARG A 89 -11.17 10.43 3.69
C ARG A 89 -10.32 10.88 4.88
N SER A 90 -9.04 10.51 4.91
CA SER A 90 -8.09 10.91 5.95
C SER A 90 -7.88 12.42 5.98
N VAL A 91 -7.72 13.05 4.81
CA VAL A 91 -7.61 14.50 4.66
C VAL A 91 -8.88 15.19 5.17
N TYR A 92 -10.06 14.67 4.85
CA TYR A 92 -11.31 15.20 5.42
C TYR A 92 -11.30 15.17 6.96
N ILE A 93 -10.93 14.03 7.56
CA ILE A 93 -10.88 13.86 9.03
C ILE A 93 -9.92 14.88 9.65
N VAL A 94 -8.71 14.98 9.10
CA VAL A 94 -7.64 15.84 9.62
C VAL A 94 -7.90 17.33 9.42
N LEU A 95 -8.60 17.72 8.35
CA LEU A 95 -8.90 19.13 8.08
C LEU A 95 -10.13 19.62 8.85
N TRP A 96 -11.18 18.80 8.91
CA TRP A 96 -12.51 19.25 9.35
C TRP A 96 -12.99 18.65 10.67
N VAL A 97 -12.49 17.49 11.09
CA VAL A 97 -12.99 16.78 12.29
C VAL A 97 -12.00 16.87 13.44
N TYR A 98 -10.76 16.41 13.22
CA TYR A 98 -9.72 16.32 14.24
C TYR A 98 -8.41 16.99 13.79
N PRO A 99 -8.34 18.34 13.84
CA PRO A 99 -7.16 19.10 13.42
C PRO A 99 -5.87 18.76 14.16
N TRP A 100 -5.94 18.25 15.39
CA TRP A 100 -4.76 17.85 16.16
C TRP A 100 -4.03 16.65 15.55
N LEU A 101 -4.70 15.86 14.70
CA LEU A 101 -4.09 14.74 13.99
C LEU A 101 -3.31 15.14 12.73
N ARG A 102 -3.25 16.43 12.38
CA ARG A 102 -2.54 16.94 11.18
C ARG A 102 -1.11 16.47 11.08
N GLY A 103 -0.35 16.55 12.17
CA GLY A 103 1.05 16.10 12.18
C GLY A 103 1.17 14.64 11.77
N LEU A 104 0.37 13.77 12.39
CA LEU A 104 0.38 12.33 12.13
C LEU A 104 -0.10 12.00 10.71
N GLY A 105 -1.23 12.58 10.29
CA GLY A 105 -1.82 12.35 8.97
C GLY A 105 -0.90 12.80 7.83
N TYR A 106 -0.31 13.99 7.92
CA TYR A 106 0.64 14.46 6.89
C TYR A 106 1.96 13.69 6.90
N THR A 107 2.43 13.24 8.06
CA THR A 107 3.64 12.40 8.14
C THR A 107 3.38 11.05 7.46
N SER A 108 2.26 10.39 7.79
CA SER A 108 1.85 9.14 7.14
C SER A 108 1.79 9.29 5.61
N LEU A 109 1.10 10.32 5.12
CA LEU A 109 0.96 10.58 3.69
C LEU A 109 2.33 10.86 3.01
N THR A 110 3.15 11.70 3.63
CA THR A 110 4.46 12.09 3.07
C THR A 110 5.40 10.90 2.97
N VAL A 111 5.49 10.09 4.02
CA VAL A 111 6.33 8.88 4.04
C VAL A 111 5.85 7.89 2.98
N PHE A 112 4.54 7.68 2.86
CA PHE A 112 3.98 6.78 1.85
C PHE A 112 4.27 7.25 0.42
N LEU A 113 4.06 8.54 0.13
CA LEU A 113 4.34 9.14 -1.18
C LEU A 113 5.84 9.13 -1.51
N MET A 114 6.71 9.36 -0.52
CA MET A 114 8.16 9.24 -0.71
C MET A 114 8.54 7.81 -1.09
N GLY A 115 7.95 6.81 -0.43
CA GLY A 115 8.09 5.42 -0.86
C GLY A 115 7.67 5.26 -2.32
N PHE A 116 6.47 5.72 -2.69
CA PHE A 116 5.93 5.55 -4.04
C PHE A 116 6.80 6.19 -5.10
N PHE A 117 7.35 7.37 -4.78
CA PHE A 117 8.33 8.03 -5.62
C PHE A 117 9.57 7.15 -5.83
N LEU A 118 10.17 6.63 -4.75
CA LEU A 118 11.35 5.76 -4.83
C LEU A 118 11.08 4.47 -5.63
N TRP A 119 9.90 3.87 -5.49
CA TRP A 119 9.47 2.73 -6.30
C TRP A 119 9.44 3.06 -7.79
N ASN A 120 8.91 4.22 -8.18
CA ASN A 120 8.91 4.66 -9.59
C ASN A 120 10.33 4.93 -10.09
N VAL A 121 11.19 5.54 -9.27
CA VAL A 121 12.60 5.78 -9.63
C VAL A 121 13.32 4.44 -9.88
N ASP A 122 13.10 3.44 -9.04
CA ASP A 122 13.71 2.10 -9.23
C ASP A 122 13.27 1.45 -10.54
N ASN A 123 11.96 1.50 -10.86
CA ASN A 123 11.41 0.92 -12.09
C ASN A 123 11.87 1.65 -13.36
N ILE A 124 11.83 2.99 -13.37
CA ILE A 124 12.15 3.79 -14.56
C ILE A 124 13.66 3.83 -14.83
N PHE A 125 14.48 3.90 -13.77
CA PHE A 125 15.94 4.02 -13.89
C PHE A 125 16.68 2.73 -13.54
N CYS A 126 16.01 1.57 -13.65
CA CYS A 126 16.53 0.27 -13.25
C CYS A 126 17.93 -0.01 -13.81
N ASP A 127 18.12 0.13 -15.13
CA ASP A 127 19.41 -0.16 -15.77
C ASP A 127 20.55 0.73 -15.26
N LYS A 128 20.25 2.02 -15.04
CA LYS A 128 21.23 2.99 -14.53
C LYS A 128 21.58 2.70 -13.07
N LEU A 129 20.59 2.36 -12.24
CA LEU A 129 20.80 2.01 -10.84
C LEU A 129 21.57 0.70 -10.70
N ARG A 130 21.29 -0.30 -11.54
CA ARG A 130 22.06 -1.55 -11.58
C ARG A 130 23.51 -1.31 -11.98
N ALA A 131 23.75 -0.55 -13.05
CA ALA A 131 25.11 -0.20 -13.48
C ALA A 131 25.89 0.62 -12.43
N LEU A 132 25.20 1.46 -11.65
CA LEU A 132 25.79 2.16 -10.51
C LEU A 132 26.17 1.17 -9.39
N ARG A 133 25.28 0.24 -9.05
CA ARG A 133 25.49 -0.75 -7.97
C ARG A 133 26.69 -1.66 -8.26
N GLU A 134 26.91 -2.04 -9.51
CA GLU A 134 28.07 -2.88 -9.91
C GLU A 134 29.43 -2.21 -9.67
N LYS A 135 29.46 -0.86 -9.64
CA LYS A 135 30.70 -0.08 -9.50
C LYS A 135 30.94 0.44 -8.08
N MET A 136 29.97 0.29 -7.18
CA MET A 136 29.97 0.92 -5.87
C MET A 136 30.19 -0.11 -4.75
N PRO A 137 30.70 0.30 -3.58
CA PRO A 137 30.84 -0.59 -2.43
C PRO A 137 29.49 -1.18 -1.99
N PRO A 138 29.48 -2.38 -1.37
CA PRO A 138 28.24 -3.10 -1.02
C PRO A 138 27.21 -2.27 -0.24
N VAL A 139 27.66 -1.40 0.67
CA VAL A 139 26.78 -0.54 1.47
C VAL A 139 26.03 0.45 0.59
N VAL A 140 26.71 1.08 -0.37
CA VAL A 140 26.06 2.03 -1.29
C VAL A 140 25.18 1.29 -2.30
N GLY A 141 25.60 0.08 -2.68
CA GLY A 141 24.77 -0.84 -3.45
C GLY A 141 23.44 -1.15 -2.75
N ALA A 142 23.45 -1.38 -1.43
CA ALA A 142 22.25 -1.61 -0.63
C ALA A 142 21.39 -0.35 -0.49
N VAL A 143 21.98 0.82 -0.23
CA VAL A 143 21.23 2.08 -0.07
C VAL A 143 20.53 2.50 -1.36
N THR A 144 21.09 2.16 -2.52
CA THR A 144 20.47 2.48 -3.81
C THR A 144 19.33 1.53 -4.20
N GLN A 145 18.99 0.51 -3.39
CA GLN A 145 17.83 -0.38 -3.60
C GLN A 145 16.53 0.35 -3.24
N PHE A 146 16.05 1.20 -4.13
CA PHE A 146 14.88 2.05 -3.88
C PHE A 146 13.59 1.25 -3.73
N HIS A 147 13.49 0.08 -4.34
CA HIS A 147 12.41 -0.86 -4.07
C HIS A 147 12.41 -1.37 -2.60
N ALA A 148 13.58 -1.58 -2.00
CA ALA A 148 13.66 -1.95 -0.58
C ALA A 148 13.16 -0.81 0.33
N TRP A 149 13.54 0.44 0.01
CA TRP A 149 13.05 1.62 0.72
C TRP A 149 11.54 1.81 0.58
N TRP A 150 10.95 1.45 -0.58
CA TRP A 150 9.51 1.45 -0.77
C TRP A 150 8.79 0.60 0.29
N HIS A 151 9.25 -0.62 0.59
CA HIS A 151 8.61 -1.46 1.62
C HIS A 151 8.73 -0.86 3.02
N ILE A 152 9.89 -0.29 3.35
CA ILE A 152 10.11 0.35 4.66
C ILE A 152 9.17 1.55 4.83
N LEU A 153 9.14 2.42 3.82
CA LEU A 153 8.38 3.67 3.87
C LEU A 153 6.88 3.43 3.79
N THR A 154 6.39 2.57 2.90
CA THR A 154 4.96 2.25 2.84
C THR A 154 4.48 1.46 4.04
N GLY A 155 5.32 0.57 4.58
CA GLY A 155 5.05 -0.13 5.83
C GLY A 155 4.89 0.84 7.00
N LEU A 156 5.82 1.79 7.15
CA LEU A 156 5.75 2.84 8.16
C LEU A 156 4.55 3.79 7.93
N GLY A 157 4.35 4.25 6.70
CA GLY A 157 3.21 5.12 6.34
C GLY A 157 1.86 4.47 6.64
N SER A 158 1.71 3.18 6.32
CA SER A 158 0.51 2.40 6.64
C SER A 158 0.34 2.20 8.15
N TYR A 159 1.42 1.94 8.89
CA TYR A 159 1.36 1.83 10.35
C TYR A 159 0.92 3.15 11.00
N LEU A 160 1.50 4.28 10.58
CA LEU A 160 1.11 5.61 11.03
C LEU A 160 -0.35 5.93 10.66
N HIS A 161 -0.84 5.44 9.53
CA HIS A 161 -2.23 5.59 9.13
C HIS A 161 -3.19 4.80 10.03
N ILE A 162 -2.81 3.61 10.49
CA ILE A 162 -3.62 2.84 11.46
C ILE A 162 -3.75 3.58 12.80
N LEU A 163 -2.74 4.37 13.17
CA LEU A 163 -2.75 5.18 14.39
C LEU A 163 -3.55 6.49 14.27
N LEU A 164 -3.94 6.88 13.04
CA LEU A 164 -4.72 8.08 12.76
C LEU A 164 -6.19 7.90 13.16
#